data_AF-A0A6I3DRR0-F1
#
_entry.id   AF-A0A6I3DRR0-F1
#
_cell.length_a   1.000
_cell.length_b   1.000
_cell.length_c   1.000
_cell.angle_alpha   90.00
_cell.angle_beta   90.00
_cell.angle_gamma   90.00
#
_symmetry.space_group_name_H-M   'P 1'
#
loop_
_entity.id
_entity.type
_entity.pdbx_description
1 polymer ?
#
loop_
_entity_poly.entity_id
_entity_poly.type
_entity_poly.pdbx_seq_one_letter_code
_entity_poly.pdbx_strand_id
1 'polypeptide(L)'
;MQPLVEIARKTAVRQQLESARLATDEVIAHRALRRHGGDIALESSLRGARASAALMGVDVDLEFLRSGNLRLDHPGRPIAQAALRVAQEVPQIEAIWRRSPVQALARLHVVAAADLADSLGTDRIGRP
;
A
#
# COMPACT_ATOMS: atom_id res chain seq x y z
N MET A 1 21.20 17.08 -1.37
CA MET A 1 19.89 17.72 -1.16
C MET A 1 18.86 16.66 -0.84
N GLN A 2 17.84 16.97 -0.03
CA GLN A 2 16.69 16.07 0.19
C GLN A 2 15.45 16.63 -0.52
N PRO A 3 15.19 16.27 -1.79
CA PRO A 3 14.14 16.88 -2.61
C PRO A 3 12.75 16.87 -1.95
N LEU A 4 12.41 15.78 -1.24
CA LEU A 4 11.13 15.65 -0.56
C LEU A 4 10.96 16.67 0.60
N VAL A 5 12.05 17.04 1.26
CA VAL A 5 12.03 18.04 2.35
C VAL A 5 11.73 19.43 1.80
N GLU A 6 12.25 19.77 0.62
CA GLU A 6 12.00 21.05 -0.03
C GLU A 6 10.54 21.17 -0.49
N ILE A 7 9.98 20.09 -1.06
CA ILE A 7 8.57 20.01 -1.44
C ILE A 7 7.67 20.15 -0.21
N ALA A 8 7.97 19.43 0.89
CA ALA A 8 7.19 19.47 2.13
C ALA A 8 7.15 20.87 2.79
N ARG A 9 8.15 21.72 2.53
CA ARG A 9 8.22 23.08 3.10
C ARG A 9 7.31 24.08 2.40
N LYS A 10 6.86 23.79 1.16
CA LYS A 10 5.93 24.66 0.41
C LYS A 10 4.64 24.83 1.21
N THR A 11 4.17 26.08 1.35
CA THR A 11 3.06 26.42 2.26
C THR A 11 1.80 25.57 2.02
N ALA A 12 1.37 25.44 0.77
CA ALA A 12 0.20 24.62 0.43
C ALA A 12 0.41 23.14 0.80
N VAL A 13 1.59 22.57 0.52
CA VAL A 13 1.90 21.18 0.86
C VAL A 13 1.92 20.97 2.37
N ARG A 14 2.51 21.91 3.12
CA ARG A 14 2.54 21.87 4.58
C ARG A 14 1.14 21.90 5.17
N GLN A 15 0.26 22.78 4.67
CA GLN A 15 -1.12 22.86 5.13
C GLN A 15 -1.89 21.57 4.88
N GLN A 16 -1.72 20.95 3.71
CA GLN A 16 -2.34 19.66 3.40
C GLN A 16 -1.78 18.53 4.25
N LEU A 17 -0.47 18.53 4.52
CA LEU A 17 0.16 17.57 5.41
C LEU A 17 -0.39 17.66 6.84
N GLU A 18 -0.54 18.88 7.38
CA GLU A 18 -1.14 19.08 8.70
C GLU A 18 -2.61 18.64 8.72
N SER A 19 -3.39 18.96 7.68
CA SER A 19 -4.78 18.49 7.57
C SER A 19 -4.87 16.96 7.56
N ALA A 20 -3.98 16.28 6.82
CA ALA A 20 -3.93 14.82 6.76
C ALA A 20 -3.51 14.20 8.11
N ARG A 21 -2.58 14.83 8.82
CA ARG A 21 -2.19 14.44 10.18
C ARG A 21 -3.37 14.52 11.14
N LEU A 22 -4.06 15.65 11.19
CA LEU A 22 -5.21 15.85 12.06
C LEU A 22 -6.33 14.83 11.81
N ALA A 23 -6.65 14.56 10.54
CA ALA A 23 -7.64 13.53 10.18
C ALA A 23 -7.19 12.13 10.62
N THR A 24 -5.89 11.83 10.52
CA THR A 24 -5.33 10.55 10.97
C THR A 24 -5.40 10.42 12.49
N ASP A 25 -5.05 11.49 13.22
CA ASP A 25 -5.11 11.54 14.68
C ASP A 25 -6.55 11.36 15.19
N GLU A 26 -7.53 11.97 14.52
CA GLU A 26 -8.95 11.77 14.81
C GLU A 26 -9.37 10.31 14.65
N VAL A 27 -8.97 9.68 13.53
CA VAL A 27 -9.22 8.27 13.28
C VAL A 27 -8.59 7.41 14.38
N ILE A 28 -7.31 7.60 14.69
CA ILE A 28 -6.57 6.87 15.74
C ILE A 28 -7.23 7.02 17.12
N ALA A 29 -7.69 8.21 17.46
CA ALA A 29 -8.36 8.49 18.73
C ALA A 29 -9.77 7.87 18.82
N HIS A 30 -10.36 7.46 17.69
CA HIS A 30 -11.72 6.98 17.62
C HIS A 30 -11.94 5.68 18.42
N ARG A 31 -13.04 5.61 19.17
CA ARG A 31 -13.33 4.48 20.08
C ARG A 31 -13.49 3.14 19.35
N ALA A 32 -13.90 3.17 18.07
CA ALA A 32 -14.03 1.95 17.26
C ALA A 32 -12.68 1.25 17.05
N LEU A 33 -11.59 1.99 16.82
CA LEU A 33 -10.26 1.39 16.67
C LEU A 33 -9.77 0.71 17.95
N ARG A 34 -10.14 1.23 19.13
CA ARG A 34 -9.81 0.56 20.40
C ARG A 34 -10.50 -0.79 20.59
N ARG A 35 -11.68 -0.98 20.00
CA ARG A 35 -12.49 -2.20 20.16
C ARG A 35 -12.35 -3.19 19.01
N HIS A 36 -12.18 -2.68 17.80
CA HIS A 36 -12.21 -3.43 16.54
C HIS A 36 -10.98 -3.12 15.68
N GLY A 37 -9.86 -2.74 16.31
CA GLY A 37 -8.67 -2.26 15.60
C GLY A 37 -8.12 -3.26 14.57
N GLY A 38 -8.11 -4.55 14.91
CA GLY A 38 -7.69 -5.62 13.98
C GLY A 38 -8.57 -5.69 12.74
N ASP A 39 -9.89 -5.73 12.92
CA ASP A 39 -10.86 -5.82 11.82
C ASP A 39 -10.82 -4.57 10.92
N ILE A 40 -10.71 -3.38 11.53
CA ILE A 40 -10.60 -2.11 10.80
C ILE A 40 -9.27 -2.04 10.04
N ALA A 41 -8.16 -2.48 10.64
CA ALA A 41 -6.87 -2.52 9.97
C ALA A 41 -6.90 -3.46 8.76
N LEU A 42 -7.49 -4.66 8.92
CA LEU A 42 -7.67 -5.61 7.84
C LEU A 42 -8.50 -5.02 6.69
N GLU A 43 -9.67 -4.46 7.00
CA GLU A 43 -10.55 -3.85 6.02
C GLU A 43 -9.89 -2.64 5.31
N SER A 44 -9.13 -1.84 6.05
CA SER A 44 -8.34 -0.73 5.50
C SER A 44 -7.27 -1.23 4.52
N SER A 45 -6.52 -2.29 4.89
CA SER A 45 -5.55 -2.93 4.01
C SER A 45 -6.18 -3.49 2.74
N LEU A 46 -7.35 -4.15 2.84
CA LEU A 46 -8.06 -4.67 1.66
C LEU A 46 -8.52 -3.55 0.72
N ARG A 47 -9.04 -2.45 1.27
CA ARG A 47 -9.43 -1.27 0.47
C ARG A 47 -8.23 -0.60 -0.19
N GLY A 48 -7.12 -0.48 0.54
CA GLY A 48 -5.86 0.04 0.00
C GLY A 48 -5.32 -0.82 -1.15
N ALA A 49 -5.37 -2.14 -0.99
CA ALA A 49 -5.00 -3.08 -2.05
C ALA A 49 -5.89 -2.92 -3.29
N ARG A 50 -7.21 -2.86 -3.11
CA ARG A 50 -8.15 -2.62 -4.23
C ARG A 50 -7.85 -1.31 -4.95
N ALA A 51 -7.69 -0.22 -4.22
CA ALA A 51 -7.38 1.09 -4.80
C ALA A 51 -6.06 1.06 -5.58
N SER A 52 -5.06 0.36 -5.06
CA SER A 52 -3.75 0.21 -5.72
C SER A 52 -3.85 -0.62 -7.00
N ALA A 53 -4.63 -1.70 -7.00
CA ALA A 53 -4.92 -2.49 -8.21
C ALA A 53 -5.69 -1.65 -9.25
N ALA A 54 -6.63 -0.81 -8.81
CA ALA A 54 -7.41 0.06 -9.69
C ALA A 54 -6.53 1.09 -10.42
N LEU A 55 -5.45 1.59 -9.79
CA LEU A 55 -4.46 2.45 -10.45
C LEU A 55 -3.76 1.74 -11.63
N MET A 56 -3.69 0.41 -11.60
CA MET A 56 -3.15 -0.42 -12.68
C MET A 56 -4.22 -0.92 -13.65
N GLY A 57 -5.44 -0.34 -13.61
CA GLY A 57 -6.55 -0.70 -14.47
C GLY A 57 -7.31 -1.97 -14.04
N VAL A 58 -7.05 -2.49 -12.85
CA VAL A 58 -7.72 -3.69 -12.31
C VAL A 58 -8.65 -3.30 -11.17
N ASP A 59 -9.95 -3.16 -11.47
CA ASP A 59 -10.98 -3.00 -10.44
C ASP A 59 -11.56 -4.37 -10.08
N VAL A 60 -11.22 -4.85 -8.88
CA VAL A 60 -11.77 -6.07 -8.30
C VAL A 60 -12.78 -5.72 -7.23
N ASP A 61 -13.84 -6.51 -7.13
CA ASP A 61 -14.84 -6.32 -6.08
C ASP A 61 -14.23 -6.52 -4.68
N LEU A 62 -14.72 -5.76 -3.70
CA LEU A 62 -14.17 -5.81 -2.34
C LEU A 62 -14.61 -7.06 -1.57
N GLU A 63 -15.84 -7.55 -1.79
CA GLU A 63 -16.31 -8.82 -1.24
C GLU A 63 -15.50 -9.99 -1.83
N PHE A 64 -15.17 -9.89 -3.11
CA PHE A 64 -14.25 -10.83 -3.74
C PHE A 64 -12.87 -10.86 -3.06
N LEU A 65 -12.27 -9.71 -2.73
CA LEU A 65 -11.02 -9.65 -1.96
C LEU A 65 -11.16 -10.23 -0.55
N ARG A 66 -12.26 -9.94 0.16
CA ARG A 66 -12.54 -10.49 1.50
C ARG A 66 -12.66 -12.02 1.49
N SER A 67 -13.21 -12.58 0.42
CA SER A 67 -13.41 -14.03 0.31
C SER A 67 -12.09 -14.81 0.17
N GLY A 68 -10.99 -14.14 -0.20
CA GLY A 68 -9.72 -14.80 -0.53
C GLY A 68 -9.77 -15.63 -1.82
N ASN A 69 -10.93 -15.74 -2.47
CA ASN A 69 -11.14 -16.58 -3.65
C ASN A 69 -10.74 -15.88 -4.94
N LEU A 70 -9.48 -15.43 -5.03
CA LEU A 70 -8.88 -14.99 -6.29
C LEU A 70 -8.78 -16.19 -7.24
N ARG A 71 -9.89 -16.49 -7.94
CA ARG A 71 -9.99 -17.62 -8.88
C ARG A 71 -8.83 -17.57 -9.87
N LEU A 72 -8.25 -18.74 -10.13
CA LEU A 72 -7.02 -18.90 -10.92
C LEU A 72 -7.11 -18.29 -12.33
N ASP A 73 -8.31 -18.03 -12.85
CA ASP A 73 -8.61 -17.61 -14.22
C ASP A 73 -8.88 -16.09 -14.40
N HIS A 74 -8.95 -15.27 -13.35
CA HIS A 74 -9.24 -13.85 -13.51
C HIS A 74 -8.02 -13.08 -14.11
N PRO A 75 -8.18 -12.33 -15.22
CA PRO A 75 -7.05 -11.67 -15.89
C PRO A 75 -6.36 -10.61 -15.00
N GLY A 76 -7.11 -9.97 -14.10
CA GLY A 76 -6.57 -9.03 -13.10
C GLY A 76 -5.96 -9.69 -11.85
N ARG A 77 -5.99 -11.03 -11.74
CA ARG A 77 -5.51 -11.75 -10.54
C ARG A 77 -4.07 -11.39 -10.15
N PRO A 78 -3.08 -11.37 -11.08
CA PRO A 78 -1.69 -11.10 -10.69
C PRO A 78 -1.51 -9.72 -10.05
N ILE A 79 -2.17 -8.70 -10.61
CA ILE A 79 -2.13 -7.32 -10.10
C ILE A 79 -2.85 -7.21 -8.75
N ALA A 80 -4.04 -7.81 -8.62
CA ALA A 80 -4.77 -7.82 -7.35
C ALA A 80 -3.98 -8.54 -6.24
N GLN A 81 -3.33 -9.66 -6.56
CA GLN A 81 -2.44 -10.39 -5.63
C GLN A 81 -1.19 -9.60 -5.26
N ALA A 82 -0.58 -8.90 -6.22
CA ALA A 82 0.55 -8.01 -5.96
C ALA A 82 0.15 -6.88 -5.00
N ALA A 83 -0.97 -6.20 -5.26
CA ALA A 83 -1.48 -5.14 -4.41
C ALA A 83 -1.80 -5.62 -2.99
N LEU A 84 -2.39 -6.82 -2.85
CA LEU A 84 -2.69 -7.40 -1.54
C LEU A 84 -1.41 -7.71 -0.75
N ARG A 85 -0.41 -8.34 -1.39
CA ARG A 85 0.88 -8.62 -0.75
C ARG A 85 1.59 -7.34 -0.32
N VAL A 86 1.59 -6.31 -1.18
CA VAL A 86 2.14 -5.00 -0.84
C VAL A 86 1.43 -4.43 0.40
N ALA A 87 0.08 -4.43 0.43
CA ALA A 87 -0.69 -3.93 1.56
C ALA A 87 -0.40 -4.70 2.87
N GLN A 88 -0.15 -6.00 2.79
CA GLN A 88 0.26 -6.84 3.93
C GLN A 88 1.68 -6.56 4.40
N GLU A 89 2.56 -6.10 3.50
CA GLU A 89 3.97 -5.82 3.79
C GLU A 89 4.17 -4.45 4.46
N VAL A 90 3.27 -3.49 4.21
CA VAL A 90 3.36 -2.09 4.70
C VAL A 90 3.65 -1.99 6.21
N PRO A 91 2.98 -2.73 7.12
CA PRO A 91 3.28 -2.65 8.55
C PRO A 91 4.73 -3.03 8.91
N GLN A 92 5.34 -3.98 8.19
CA GLN A 92 6.72 -4.41 8.40
C GLN A 92 7.73 -3.39 7.83
N ILE A 93 7.30 -2.64 6.82
CA ILE A 93 8.13 -1.66 6.12
C ILE A 93 8.38 -0.41 6.95
N GLU A 94 7.51 -0.07 7.90
CA GLU A 94 7.63 1.15 8.71
C GLU A 94 9.00 1.28 9.40
N ALA A 95 9.47 0.19 10.02
CA ALA A 95 10.77 0.15 10.70
C ALA A 95 11.94 0.34 9.72
N ILE A 96 11.83 -0.24 8.52
CA ILE A 96 12.86 -0.11 7.47
C ILE A 96 12.86 1.31 6.91
N TRP A 97 11.69 1.89 6.68
CA TRP A 97 11.52 3.23 6.11
C TRP A 97 12.24 4.30 6.95
N ARG A 98 12.12 4.24 8.27
CA ARG A 98 12.78 5.20 9.18
C ARG A 98 14.31 5.18 9.08
N ARG A 99 14.90 4.02 8.72
CA ARG A 99 16.36 3.84 8.63
C ARG A 99 16.90 3.96 7.21
N SER A 100 16.19 3.39 6.23
CA SER A 100 16.60 3.29 4.84
C SER A 100 15.38 3.29 3.90
N PRO A 101 14.88 4.49 3.52
CA PRO A 101 13.72 4.61 2.63
C PRO A 101 13.91 3.93 1.27
N VAL A 102 15.12 3.98 0.72
CA VAL A 102 15.43 3.33 -0.58
C VAL A 102 15.31 1.82 -0.47
N GLN A 103 15.80 1.22 0.62
CA GLN A 103 15.65 -0.22 0.85
C GLN A 103 14.19 -0.61 1.07
N ALA A 104 13.42 0.21 1.79
CA ALA A 104 11.99 0.01 1.96
C ALA A 104 11.26 -0.04 0.61
N LEU A 105 11.53 0.93 -0.27
CA LEU A 105 10.96 0.97 -1.62
C LEU A 105 11.39 -0.24 -2.46
N ALA A 106 12.67 -0.61 -2.45
CA ALA A 106 13.16 -1.76 -3.19
C ALA A 106 12.47 -3.06 -2.73
N ARG A 107 12.28 -3.24 -1.42
CA ARG A 107 11.56 -4.40 -0.86
C ARG A 107 10.09 -4.44 -1.32
N LEU A 108 9.40 -3.31 -1.28
CA LEU A 108 8.02 -3.22 -1.78
C LEU A 108 7.93 -3.59 -3.27
N HIS A 109 8.90 -3.19 -4.09
CA HIS A 109 8.95 -3.57 -5.51
C HIS A 109 9.14 -5.08 -5.70
N VAL A 110 10.03 -5.70 -4.94
CA VAL A 110 10.23 -7.16 -4.97
C VAL A 110 8.93 -7.88 -4.57
N VAL A 111 8.28 -7.42 -3.50
CA VAL A 111 7.01 -8.01 -3.04
C VAL A 111 5.90 -7.86 -4.08
N ALA A 112 5.80 -6.70 -4.75
CA ALA A 112 4.83 -6.48 -5.82
C ALA A 112 5.10 -7.38 -7.03
N ALA A 113 6.37 -7.59 -7.38
CA ALA A 113 6.76 -8.29 -8.60
C ALA A 113 6.77 -9.83 -8.49
N ALA A 114 6.58 -10.42 -7.30
CA ALA A 114 6.87 -11.85 -7.11
C ALA A 114 6.07 -12.81 -8.02
N ASP A 115 4.83 -12.47 -8.42
CA ASP A 115 4.04 -13.26 -9.39
C ASP A 115 4.02 -12.66 -10.80
N LEU A 116 4.73 -11.55 -10.99
CA LEU A 116 4.83 -10.84 -12.26
C LEU A 116 6.21 -11.04 -12.92
N ALA A 117 7.15 -11.72 -12.24
CA ALA A 117 8.51 -11.92 -12.68
C ALA A 117 8.61 -12.55 -14.08
N ASP A 118 7.80 -13.58 -14.32
CA ASP A 118 7.74 -14.27 -15.62
C ASP A 118 7.18 -13.38 -16.74
N SER A 119 6.36 -12.39 -16.38
CA SER A 119 5.73 -11.46 -17.34
C SER A 119 6.50 -10.16 -17.57
N LEU A 120 7.28 -9.69 -16.59
CA LEU A 120 7.96 -8.39 -16.60
C LEU A 120 9.45 -8.47 -16.96
N GLY A 121 10.05 -9.66 -16.90
CA GLY A 121 11.51 -9.85 -16.96
C GLY A 121 12.15 -9.64 -15.59
N THR A 122 12.99 -10.58 -15.17
CA THR A 122 13.61 -10.61 -13.84
C THR A 122 14.63 -9.47 -13.61
N ASP A 123 15.15 -8.89 -14.68
CA ASP A 123 16.10 -7.77 -14.71
C ASP A 123 15.51 -6.43 -14.22
N ARG A 124 14.18 -6.33 -14.15
CA ARG A 124 13.45 -5.13 -13.69
C ARG A 124 12.99 -5.20 -12.23
N ILE A 125 13.13 -6.36 -11.57
CA ILE A 125 12.62 -6.59 -10.21
C ILE A 125 13.55 -5.95 -9.17
N GLY A 126 12.97 -5.18 -8.23
CA GLY A 126 13.72 -4.57 -7.12
C GLY A 126 14.41 -3.25 -7.47
N ARG A 127 14.22 -2.73 -8.69
CA ARG A 127 14.59 -1.37 -9.08
C ARG A 127 13.32 -0.48 -9.04
N PRO A 128 13.33 0.63 -8.28
CA PRO A 128 12.25 1.62 -8.31
C PRO A 128 12.20 2.38 -9.64
#